data_AF-A0A8J5W137-F1
#
_entry.id   AF-A0A8J5W137-F1
#
_cell.length_a   1.000
_cell.length_b   1.000
_cell.length_c   1.000
_cell.angle_alpha   90.00
_cell.angle_beta   90.00
_cell.angle_gamma   90.00
#
_symmetry.space_group_name_H-M   'P 1'
#
loop_
_entity.id
_entity.type
_entity.pdbx_description
1 polymer ?
#
loop_
_entity_poly.entity_id
_entity_poly.type
_entity_poly.pdbx_seq_one_letter_code
_entity_poly.pdbx_strand_id
1 'polypeptide(L)'
;MVYHLKWCTLLKFSLAPPLFTVQHPAVGAAEEPVYTLTPLSRLLVGSSNLVPITSMLLHPTFVTPFLGIGKWFQDELPLDQHCIFKQTHGESLWDLADHDTALNALINDAMVSNSNFIMDIVVKEHGTVFEGISSLVDVGGGLGGAAQAISKAFPAGGEMQCAGSRSCRRQGS
;
A
#
# COMPACT_ATOMS: atom_id res chain seq x y z
N MET A 1 15.33 -11.95 30.49
CA MET A 1 16.51 -11.60 29.65
C MET A 1 16.49 -12.14 28.23
N VAL A 2 15.75 -13.23 27.91
CA VAL A 2 15.66 -13.76 26.52
C VAL A 2 14.65 -12.99 25.66
N TYR A 3 13.60 -12.41 26.25
CA TYR A 3 12.59 -11.62 25.52
C TYR A 3 13.08 -10.21 25.11
N HIS A 4 13.96 -9.60 25.91
CA HIS A 4 14.53 -8.27 25.60
C HIS A 4 15.54 -8.32 24.44
N LEU A 5 16.27 -9.43 24.27
CA LEU A 5 17.23 -9.60 23.19
C LEU A 5 16.57 -9.89 21.83
N LYS A 6 15.38 -10.50 21.79
CA LYS A 6 14.69 -10.81 20.52
C LYS A 6 14.25 -9.55 19.76
N TRP A 7 13.85 -8.50 20.47
CA TRP A 7 13.51 -7.20 19.85
C TRP A 7 14.74 -6.47 19.31
N CYS A 8 15.89 -6.54 19.99
CA CYS A 8 17.12 -5.91 19.54
C CYS A 8 17.72 -6.51 18.26
N THR A 9 17.50 -7.81 18.01
CA THR A 9 18.07 -8.50 16.83
C THR A 9 17.24 -8.29 15.56
N LEU A 10 15.92 -8.13 15.67
CA LEU A 10 15.04 -7.80 14.53
C LEU A 10 15.34 -6.44 13.90
N LEU A 11 16.04 -5.55 14.61
CA LEU A 11 16.31 -4.17 14.20
C LEU A 11 17.61 -3.99 13.38
N LYS A 12 18.43 -5.04 13.22
CA LYS A 12 19.82 -4.88 12.72
C LYS A 12 20.18 -5.64 11.44
N PHE A 13 19.27 -6.38 10.82
CA PHE A 13 19.61 -7.16 9.62
C PHE A 13 18.55 -7.04 8.52
N SER A 14 18.77 -6.10 7.59
CA SER A 14 18.36 -6.23 6.19
C SER A 14 19.10 -5.18 5.35
N LEU A 15 19.28 -5.44 4.05
CA LEU A 15 19.80 -4.50 3.03
C LEU A 15 18.90 -3.27 2.79
N ALA A 16 17.96 -3.00 3.70
CA ALA A 16 17.05 -1.87 3.70
C ALA A 16 17.58 -0.78 4.65
N PRO A 17 17.31 0.51 4.37
CA PRO A 17 17.65 1.58 5.31
C PRO A 17 17.05 1.28 6.69
N PRO A 18 17.78 1.61 7.79
CA PRO A 18 17.35 1.23 9.12
C PRO A 18 15.96 1.78 9.41
N LEU A 19 15.08 0.94 9.94
CA LEU A 19 13.74 1.36 10.37
C LEU A 19 13.81 2.26 11.61
N PHE A 20 14.89 2.17 12.38
CA PHE A 20 15.08 2.97 13.58
C PHE A 20 16.52 3.47 13.66
N THR A 21 16.68 4.71 14.10
CA THR A 21 17.97 5.29 14.48
C THR A 21 18.16 5.15 15.99
N VAL A 22 19.34 4.70 16.41
CA VAL A 22 19.69 4.51 17.82
C VAL A 22 20.52 5.71 18.28
N GLN A 23 20.09 6.34 19.37
CA GLN A 23 20.88 7.31 20.11
C GLN A 23 21.46 6.61 21.34
N HIS A 24 22.78 6.50 21.38
CA HIS A 24 23.49 5.98 22.53
C HIS A 24 23.72 7.09 23.56
N PRO A 25 23.44 6.86 24.85
CA PRO A 25 23.77 7.82 25.88
C PRO A 25 25.29 8.00 25.98
N ALA A 26 25.72 9.15 26.54
CA ALA A 26 27.14 9.49 26.69
C ALA A 26 27.88 8.41 27.51
N VAL A 27 29.16 8.17 27.15
CA VAL A 27 30.00 7.13 27.77
C VAL A 27 30.07 7.36 29.29
N GLY A 28 29.48 6.44 30.06
CA GLY A 28 29.46 6.47 31.53
C GLY A 28 28.06 6.58 32.17
N ALA A 29 26.99 6.82 31.39
CA ALA A 29 25.63 6.80 31.89
C ALA A 29 24.98 5.41 31.70
N ALA A 30 24.37 4.86 32.75
CA ALA A 30 23.60 3.62 32.72
C ALA A 30 22.17 3.84 32.17
N GLU A 31 22.07 4.52 31.03
CA GLU A 31 20.77 4.78 30.38
C GLU A 31 20.53 3.79 29.23
N GLU A 32 19.26 3.45 29.02
CA GLU A 32 18.84 2.59 27.91
C GLU A 32 18.96 3.34 26.57
N PRO A 33 19.33 2.65 25.48
CA PRO A 33 19.38 3.26 24.16
C PRO A 33 17.99 3.75 23.71
N VAL A 34 17.93 5.00 23.22
CA VAL A 34 16.69 5.58 22.69
C VAL A 34 16.59 5.27 21.20
N TYR A 35 15.47 4.69 20.79
CA TYR A 35 15.17 4.38 19.39
C TYR A 35 14.23 5.44 18.82
N THR A 36 14.61 6.02 17.69
CA THR A 36 13.84 7.05 16.98
C THR A 36 13.43 6.54 15.61
N LEU A 37 12.22 6.89 15.16
CA LEU A 37 11.73 6.52 13.84
C LEU A 37 12.55 7.24 12.75
N THR A 38 12.94 6.50 11.72
CA THR A 38 13.48 7.08 10.49
C THR A 38 12.36 7.62 9.60
N PRO A 39 12.66 8.42 8.56
CA PRO A 39 11.63 8.84 7.60
C PRO A 39 10.84 7.66 7.03
N LEU A 40 11.50 6.52 6.78
CA LEU A 40 10.85 5.32 6.27
C LEU A 40 9.87 4.71 7.28
N SER A 41 10.27 4.50 8.53
CA SER A 41 9.35 3.92 9.52
C SER A 41 8.23 4.87 9.93
N ARG A 42 8.42 6.19 9.79
CA ARG A 42 7.31 7.16 9.91
C ARG A 42 6.24 6.95 8.83
N LEU A 43 6.58 6.47 7.64
CA LEU A 43 5.58 6.13 6.62
C LEU A 43 4.77 4.88 7.01
N LEU A 44 5.40 3.95 7.73
CA LEU A 44 4.74 2.74 8.21
C LEU A 44 3.73 3.06 9.33
N VAL A 45 4.10 3.88 10.31
CA VAL A 45 3.24 4.13 11.50
C VAL A 45 2.56 5.50 11.55
N GLY A 46 2.82 6.36 10.56
CA GLY A 46 2.31 7.73 10.50
C GLY A 46 0.90 7.83 9.92
N SER A 47 0.46 9.05 9.62
CA SER A 47 -0.88 9.36 9.11
C SER A 47 -1.26 8.62 7.83
N SER A 48 -0.28 8.33 6.97
CA SER A 48 -0.48 7.54 5.74
C SER A 48 -0.56 6.04 5.97
N ASN A 49 -0.07 5.54 7.12
CA ASN A 49 0.01 4.13 7.53
C ASN A 49 0.14 3.12 6.38
N LEU A 50 1.37 2.88 5.91
CA LEU A 50 1.67 1.91 4.85
C LEU A 50 1.81 0.46 5.34
N VAL A 51 1.48 0.16 6.60
CA VAL A 51 1.51 -1.22 7.11
C VAL A 51 0.62 -2.16 6.29
N PRO A 52 -0.64 -1.83 5.94
CA PRO A 52 -1.51 -2.76 5.20
C PRO A 52 -0.95 -3.18 3.84
N ILE A 53 -0.46 -2.23 3.04
CA ILE A 53 0.15 -2.53 1.73
C ILE A 53 1.45 -3.33 1.91
N THR A 54 2.25 -3.01 2.94
CA THR A 54 3.47 -3.75 3.26
C THR A 54 3.15 -5.18 3.68
N SER A 55 2.13 -5.38 4.50
CA SER A 55 1.66 -6.69 4.94
C SER A 55 1.18 -7.54 3.76
N MET A 56 0.46 -6.96 2.80
CA MET A 56 0.07 -7.66 1.57
C MET A 56 1.29 -8.07 0.74
N LEU A 57 2.24 -7.17 0.51
CA LEU A 57 3.45 -7.46 -0.28
C LEU A 57 4.34 -8.52 0.35
N LEU A 58 4.35 -8.62 1.69
CA LEU A 58 5.10 -9.64 2.43
C LEU A 58 4.30 -10.92 2.69
N HIS A 59 3.03 -10.97 2.33
CA HIS A 59 2.20 -12.14 2.53
C HIS A 59 2.69 -13.29 1.63
N PRO A 60 2.74 -14.56 2.11
CA PRO A 60 3.24 -15.69 1.34
C PRO A 60 2.60 -15.83 -0.05
N THR A 61 1.30 -15.58 -0.17
CA THR A 61 0.58 -15.59 -1.46
C THR A 61 1.21 -14.65 -2.51
N PHE A 62 1.72 -13.49 -2.08
CA PHE A 62 2.37 -12.53 -2.96
C PHE A 62 3.85 -12.81 -3.16
N VAL A 63 4.54 -13.34 -2.13
CA VAL A 63 5.99 -13.62 -2.20
C VAL A 63 6.31 -14.88 -3.00
N THR A 64 5.53 -15.96 -2.83
CA THR A 64 5.81 -17.27 -3.43
C THR A 64 5.99 -17.23 -4.96
N PRO A 65 5.18 -16.48 -5.75
CA PRO A 65 5.39 -16.38 -7.19
C PRO A 65 6.81 -15.92 -7.57
N PHE A 66 7.39 -15.01 -6.81
CA PHE A 66 8.73 -14.48 -7.09
C PHE A 66 9.86 -15.50 -6.86
N LEU A 67 9.61 -16.59 -6.12
CA LEU A 67 10.59 -17.67 -5.94
C LEU A 67 10.85 -18.44 -7.25
N GLY A 68 9.87 -18.43 -8.17
CA GLY A 68 9.96 -19.08 -9.49
C GLY A 68 10.39 -18.16 -10.63
N ILE A 69 10.71 -16.88 -10.36
CA ILE A 69 10.86 -15.86 -11.42
C ILE A 69 11.95 -16.18 -12.45
N GLY A 70 13.04 -16.82 -12.02
CA GLY A 70 14.13 -17.21 -12.91
C GLY A 70 13.73 -18.27 -13.93
N LYS A 71 12.84 -19.20 -13.56
CA LYS A 71 12.26 -20.19 -14.48
C LYS A 71 11.20 -19.53 -15.36
N TRP A 72 10.36 -18.70 -14.77
CA TRP A 72 9.30 -17.98 -15.48
C TRP A 72 9.84 -17.15 -16.66
N PHE A 73 11.02 -16.51 -16.53
CA PHE A 73 11.67 -15.79 -17.63
C PHE A 73 12.15 -16.68 -18.80
N GLN A 74 12.35 -17.97 -18.56
CA GLN A 74 12.81 -18.94 -19.57
C GLN A 74 11.65 -19.67 -20.25
N ASP A 75 10.46 -19.59 -19.68
CA ASP A 75 9.28 -20.28 -20.19
C ASP A 75 8.68 -19.51 -21.38
N GLU A 76 8.75 -20.08 -22.58
CA GLU A 76 8.13 -19.55 -23.80
C GLU A 76 6.62 -19.86 -23.85
N LEU A 77 5.89 -19.43 -22.81
CA LEU A 77 4.44 -19.61 -22.75
C LEU A 77 3.72 -18.55 -23.61
N PRO A 78 2.56 -18.90 -24.19
CA PRO A 78 1.65 -17.92 -24.78
C PRO A 78 1.32 -16.76 -23.83
N LEU A 79 1.13 -15.55 -24.36
CA LEU A 79 0.93 -14.33 -23.56
C LEU A 79 -0.25 -14.43 -22.56
N ASP A 80 -1.31 -15.16 -22.93
CA ASP A 80 -2.49 -15.40 -22.09
C ASP A 80 -2.22 -16.36 -20.91
N GLN A 81 -1.06 -17.03 -20.91
CA GLN A 81 -0.59 -17.94 -19.86
C GLN A 81 0.64 -17.38 -19.12
N HIS A 82 1.11 -16.21 -19.50
CA HIS A 82 2.33 -15.59 -18.98
C HIS A 82 2.06 -14.73 -17.73
N CYS A 83 1.39 -15.32 -16.73
CA CYS A 83 1.18 -14.71 -15.41
C CYS A 83 1.81 -15.59 -14.33
N ILE A 84 2.90 -15.13 -13.73
CA ILE A 84 3.65 -15.89 -12.71
C ILE A 84 2.79 -16.24 -11.49
N PHE A 85 1.86 -15.36 -11.11
CA PHE A 85 0.93 -15.61 -10.01
C PHE A 85 0.04 -16.82 -10.33
N LYS A 86 -0.58 -16.81 -11.51
CA LYS A 86 -1.48 -17.88 -11.95
C LYS A 86 -0.75 -19.21 -12.13
N GLN A 87 0.49 -19.19 -12.62
CA GLN A 87 1.30 -20.41 -12.72
C GLN A 87 1.65 -20.99 -11.34
N THR A 88 1.83 -20.14 -10.33
CA THR A 88 2.19 -20.56 -8.97
C THR A 88 0.98 -21.10 -8.21
N HIS A 89 -0.17 -20.43 -8.33
CA HIS A 89 -1.36 -20.72 -7.51
C HIS A 89 -2.45 -21.48 -8.27
N GLY A 90 -2.32 -21.65 -9.58
CA GLY A 90 -3.29 -22.34 -10.44
C GLY A 90 -4.46 -21.47 -10.93
N GLU A 91 -4.69 -20.32 -10.29
CA GLU A 91 -5.77 -19.39 -10.60
C GLU A 91 -5.30 -17.92 -10.51
N SER A 92 -6.10 -16.98 -10.99
CA SER A 92 -5.71 -15.57 -10.93
C SER A 92 -5.77 -15.03 -9.51
N LEU A 93 -5.12 -13.88 -9.27
CA LEU A 93 -5.18 -13.19 -7.98
C LEU A 93 -6.62 -12.88 -7.56
N TRP A 94 -7.46 -12.48 -8.52
CA TRP A 94 -8.83 -12.08 -8.26
C TRP A 94 -9.72 -13.30 -8.02
N ASP A 95 -9.54 -14.38 -8.78
CA ASP A 95 -10.24 -15.64 -8.52
C ASP A 95 -9.92 -16.14 -7.11
N LEU A 96 -8.63 -16.12 -6.73
CA LEU A 96 -8.17 -16.51 -5.39
C LEU A 96 -8.74 -15.62 -4.28
N ALA A 97 -8.85 -14.31 -4.52
CA ALA A 97 -9.43 -13.40 -3.56
C ALA A 97 -10.96 -13.61 -3.42
N ASP A 98 -11.67 -13.92 -4.49
CA ASP A 98 -13.14 -14.02 -4.48
C ASP A 98 -13.65 -15.13 -3.54
N HIS A 99 -12.89 -16.21 -3.35
CA HIS A 99 -13.22 -17.31 -2.43
C HIS A 99 -12.38 -17.35 -1.13
N ASP A 100 -11.27 -16.61 -1.02
CA ASP A 100 -10.53 -16.42 0.24
C ASP A 100 -10.83 -15.04 0.85
N THR A 101 -11.75 -15.02 1.81
CA THR A 101 -12.16 -13.79 2.49
C THR A 101 -11.03 -13.07 3.24
N ALA A 102 -10.03 -13.79 3.75
CA ALA A 102 -8.91 -13.18 4.46
C ALA A 102 -7.93 -12.53 3.48
N LEU A 103 -7.66 -13.19 2.36
CA LEU A 103 -6.86 -12.62 1.28
C LEU A 103 -7.54 -11.40 0.66
N ASN A 104 -8.86 -11.47 0.42
CA ASN A 104 -9.63 -10.34 -0.09
C ASN A 104 -9.60 -9.14 0.87
N ALA A 105 -9.78 -9.37 2.17
CA ALA A 105 -9.67 -8.30 3.17
C ALA A 105 -8.27 -7.68 3.16
N LEU A 106 -7.22 -8.50 3.14
CA LEU A 106 -5.83 -8.05 3.06
C LEU A 106 -5.57 -7.18 1.81
N ILE A 107 -6.06 -7.60 0.65
CA ILE A 107 -5.92 -6.83 -0.61
C ILE A 107 -6.68 -5.51 -0.52
N ASN A 108 -7.90 -5.51 0.00
CA ASN A 108 -8.70 -4.30 0.12
C ASN A 108 -8.07 -3.29 1.08
N ASP A 109 -7.61 -3.72 2.25
CA ASP A 109 -6.93 -2.86 3.22
C ASP A 109 -5.64 -2.28 2.64
N ALA A 110 -4.88 -3.09 1.90
CA ALA A 110 -3.69 -2.68 1.20
C ALA A 110 -3.98 -1.63 0.11
N MET A 111 -5.01 -1.85 -0.72
CA MET A 111 -5.40 -0.90 -1.76
C MET A 111 -5.92 0.41 -1.18
N VAL A 112 -6.68 0.38 -0.08
CA VAL A 112 -7.14 1.59 0.62
C VAL A 112 -5.96 2.38 1.17
N SER A 113 -5.05 1.73 1.89
CA SER A 113 -3.82 2.36 2.41
C SER A 113 -2.99 2.99 1.29
N ASN A 114 -2.78 2.26 0.19
CA ASN A 114 -2.03 2.74 -0.96
C ASN A 114 -2.73 3.93 -1.65
N SER A 115 -4.04 3.84 -1.91
CA SER A 115 -4.82 4.93 -2.50
C SER A 115 -4.78 6.19 -1.65
N ASN A 116 -4.94 6.07 -0.33
CA ASN A 116 -4.87 7.23 0.56
C ASN A 116 -3.50 7.93 0.49
N PHE A 117 -2.42 7.15 0.52
CA PHE A 117 -1.06 7.70 0.44
C PHE A 117 -0.78 8.38 -0.90
N ILE A 118 -1.07 7.70 -2.02
CA ILE A 118 -0.79 8.25 -3.35
C ILE A 118 -1.67 9.47 -3.62
N MET A 119 -2.95 9.43 -3.22
CA MET A 119 -3.86 10.53 -3.49
C MET A 119 -3.58 11.76 -2.64
N ASP A 120 -3.07 11.62 -1.42
CA ASP A 120 -2.60 12.76 -0.61
C ASP A 120 -1.51 13.54 -1.38
N ILE A 121 -0.56 12.83 -1.99
CA ILE A 121 0.50 13.43 -2.81
C ILE A 121 -0.09 14.03 -4.10
N VAL A 122 -0.92 13.27 -4.83
CA VAL A 122 -1.50 13.70 -6.10
C VAL A 122 -2.36 14.96 -5.93
N VAL A 123 -3.22 15.01 -4.91
CA VAL A 123 -4.06 16.18 -4.63
C VAL A 123 -3.18 17.39 -4.27
N LYS A 124 -2.15 17.19 -3.46
CA LYS A 124 -1.29 18.27 -2.98
C LYS A 124 -0.39 18.85 -4.08
N GLU A 125 0.24 17.99 -4.88
CA GLU A 125 1.29 18.39 -5.83
C GLU A 125 0.75 18.57 -7.26
N HIS A 126 -0.35 17.89 -7.60
CA HIS A 126 -0.92 17.85 -8.95
C HIS A 126 -2.43 18.10 -8.98
N GLY A 127 -2.99 18.69 -7.93
CA GLY A 127 -4.44 18.91 -7.78
C GLY A 127 -5.12 19.64 -8.94
N THR A 128 -4.40 20.55 -9.60
CA THR A 128 -4.90 21.38 -10.70
C THR A 128 -5.43 20.58 -11.89
N VAL A 129 -4.99 19.32 -12.09
CA VAL A 129 -5.50 18.46 -13.16
C VAL A 129 -6.97 18.06 -12.97
N PHE A 130 -7.48 18.18 -11.74
CA PHE A 130 -8.87 17.86 -11.40
C PHE A 130 -9.76 19.11 -11.31
N GLU A 131 -9.21 20.31 -11.53
CA GLU A 131 -10.01 21.53 -11.53
C GLU A 131 -10.95 21.57 -12.74
N GLY A 132 -12.22 21.93 -12.48
CA GLY A 132 -13.22 22.09 -13.55
C GLY A 132 -13.80 20.79 -14.11
N ILE A 133 -13.35 19.61 -13.67
CA ILE A 133 -13.99 18.35 -14.08
C ILE A 133 -15.43 18.29 -13.57
N SER A 134 -16.35 17.82 -14.41
CA SER A 134 -17.77 17.68 -14.08
C SER A 134 -18.16 16.24 -13.71
N SER A 135 -17.34 15.27 -14.09
CA SER A 135 -17.57 13.84 -13.84
C SER A 135 -16.23 13.13 -13.67
N LEU A 136 -16.20 12.16 -12.76
CA LEU A 136 -15.05 11.32 -12.46
C LEU A 136 -15.51 9.86 -12.34
N VAL A 137 -14.80 8.95 -13.01
CA VAL A 137 -15.03 7.50 -12.91
C VAL A 137 -13.71 6.81 -12.57
N ASP A 138 -13.68 6.14 -11.44
CA ASP A 138 -12.54 5.38 -10.92
C ASP A 138 -12.63 3.92 -11.38
N VAL A 139 -12.09 3.68 -12.58
CA VAL A 139 -12.07 2.37 -13.22
C VAL A 139 -11.10 1.46 -12.49
N GLY A 140 -11.61 0.33 -11.97
CA GLY A 140 -10.82 -0.56 -11.12
C GLY A 140 -10.61 -0.03 -9.69
N GLY A 141 -11.33 1.02 -9.28
CA GLY A 141 -11.12 1.71 -8.01
C GLY A 141 -11.41 0.92 -6.73
N GLY A 142 -11.92 -0.31 -6.83
CA GLY A 142 -12.31 -1.12 -5.67
C GLY A 142 -13.27 -0.38 -4.73
N LEU A 143 -12.81 -0.09 -3.52
CA LEU A 143 -13.53 0.69 -2.50
C LEU A 143 -13.57 2.21 -2.77
N GLY A 144 -12.98 2.66 -3.87
CA GLY A 144 -13.10 4.02 -4.40
C GLY A 144 -12.31 5.07 -3.65
N GLY A 145 -11.17 4.67 -3.06
CA GLY A 145 -10.33 5.59 -2.30
C GLY A 145 -9.89 6.80 -3.12
N ALA A 146 -9.56 6.60 -4.40
CA ALA A 146 -9.14 7.68 -5.28
C ALA A 146 -10.28 8.63 -5.65
N ALA A 147 -11.42 8.11 -6.07
CA ALA A 147 -12.60 8.93 -6.37
C ALA A 147 -13.01 9.80 -5.16
N GLN A 148 -13.02 9.20 -3.96
CA GLN A 148 -13.38 9.91 -2.73
C GLN A 148 -12.35 10.97 -2.33
N ALA A 149 -11.06 10.72 -2.53
CA ALA A 149 -10.02 11.71 -2.25
C ALA A 149 -10.18 12.94 -3.17
N ILE A 150 -10.41 12.71 -4.47
CA ILE A 150 -10.61 13.80 -5.44
C ILE A 150 -11.88 14.58 -5.14
N SER A 151 -13.00 13.91 -4.88
CA SER A 151 -14.28 14.59 -4.61
C SER A 151 -14.24 15.46 -3.35
N LYS A 152 -13.53 15.02 -2.31
CA LYS A 152 -13.30 15.79 -1.07
C LYS A 152 -12.40 17.02 -1.30
N ALA A 153 -11.40 16.89 -2.16
CA ALA A 153 -10.42 17.95 -2.40
C ALA A 153 -10.92 19.06 -3.34
N PHE A 154 -11.80 18.73 -4.30
CA PHE A 154 -12.26 19.67 -5.35
C PHE A 154 -13.78 19.89 -5.39
N PRO A 155 -14.39 20.49 -4.34
CA PRO A 155 -15.83 20.72 -4.28
C PRO A 155 -16.32 21.94 -5.10
N ALA A 156 -15.46 22.73 -5.74
CA ALA A 156 -15.79 24.12 -6.10
C ALA A 156 -16.74 24.29 -7.32
N GLY A 157 -17.91 24.90 -7.08
CA GLY A 157 -18.94 25.27 -8.08
C GLY A 157 -20.28 24.53 -7.92
N GLY A 158 -20.31 23.54 -7.04
CA GLY A 158 -21.42 22.63 -6.75
C GLY A 158 -20.81 21.35 -6.17
N GLU A 159 -21.43 20.72 -5.15
CA GLU A 159 -20.85 19.53 -4.53
C GLU A 159 -20.57 18.44 -5.59
N MET A 160 -19.31 18.02 -5.70
CA MET A 160 -18.92 16.81 -6.43
C MET A 160 -19.38 15.61 -5.58
N GLN A 161 -20.57 15.08 -5.88
CA GLN A 161 -21.15 13.99 -5.12
C GLN A 161 -20.86 12.65 -5.78
N CYS A 162 -20.49 11.67 -4.97
CA CYS A 162 -20.22 10.32 -5.46
C CYS A 162 -21.47 9.44 -5.34
N ALA A 163 -21.93 8.91 -6.48
CA ALA A 163 -22.93 7.86 -6.55
C ALA A 163 -22.21 6.51 -6.33
N GLY A 164 -22.13 6.10 -5.07
CA GLY A 164 -21.30 4.96 -4.65
C GLY A 164 -19.82 5.32 -4.55
N SER A 165 -18.96 4.31 -4.50
CA SER A 165 -17.53 4.52 -4.23
C SER A 165 -16.73 5.04 -5.43
N ARG A 166 -17.15 4.77 -6.68
CA ARG A 166 -16.30 4.89 -7.87
C ARG A 166 -16.73 5.94 -8.90
N SER A 167 -17.90 6.54 -8.74
CA SER A 167 -18.45 7.48 -9.73
C SER A 167 -18.87 8.74 -9.02
N CYS A 168 -18.32 9.88 -9.43
CA CYS A 168 -18.65 11.19 -8.87
C CYS A 168 -19.05 12.16 -9.98
N ARG A 169 -20.07 12.97 -9.72
CA ARG A 169 -20.56 13.98 -10.65
C ARG A 169 -20.84 15.28 -9.91
N ARG A 170 -20.54 16.40 -10.57
CA ARG A 170 -20.86 17.72 -10.07
C ARG A 170 -22.37 17.95 -10.18
N GLN A 171 -23.00 18.30 -9.07
CA GLN A 171 -24.42 18.69 -9.04
C GLN A 171 -24.56 20.08 -9.69
N GLY A 172 -25.49 20.23 -10.64
CA GLY A 172 -25.86 21.54 -11.22
C GLY A 172 -25.17 21.98 -12.52
N SER A 173 -24.57 21.07 -13.30
CA SER A 173 -24.14 21.34 -14.70
C SER A 173 -25.15 20.90 -15.73
#